data_AF-A0A966XX13-F1
#
_entry.id   AF-A0A966XX13-F1
#
_cell.length_a   1.000
_cell.length_b   1.000
_cell.length_c   1.000
_cell.angle_alpha   90.00
_cell.angle_beta   90.00
_cell.angle_gamma   90.00
#
_symmetry.space_group_name_H-M   'P 1'
#
loop_
_entity.id
_entity.type
_entity.pdbx_description
1 polymer ?
#
loop_
_entity_poly.entity_id
_entity_poly.type
_entity_poly.pdbx_seq_one_letter_code
_entity_poly.pdbx_strand_id
1 'polypeptide(L)' 'MSSTRSVASTKSQAARLRAFDLLATLVAVVRSDGVLLFANSALEDALGSSRRIIEGTQFAAFFADPQALQRALQ' A
#
# COMPACT_ATOMS: atom_id res chain seq x y z
N MET A 1 2.45 2.90 29.73
CA MET A 1 2.89 4.24 29.23
C MET A 1 3.46 4.06 27.84
N SER A 2 3.10 4.96 26.93
CA SER A 2 3.61 5.11 25.54
C SER A 2 2.92 4.29 24.45
N SER A 3 1.81 4.80 23.90
CA SER A 3 1.47 4.69 22.46
C SER A 3 0.31 5.63 22.09
N THR A 4 0.54 6.94 22.14
CA THR A 4 -0.37 7.97 21.58
C THR A 4 0.26 8.69 20.38
N ARG A 5 1.08 7.98 19.59
CA ARG A 5 1.71 8.50 18.37
C ARG A 5 1.31 7.65 17.18
N SER A 6 0.08 7.77 16.66
CA SER A 6 -0.30 6.87 15.55
C SER A 6 -1.27 7.38 14.47
N VAL A 7 -1.83 8.60 14.55
CA VAL A 7 -2.76 9.08 13.50
C VAL A 7 -2.19 10.23 12.66
N ALA A 8 -1.32 11.07 13.24
CA ALA A 8 -0.70 12.19 12.53
C ALA A 8 0.47 11.77 11.63
N SER A 9 1.18 10.68 11.94
CA SER A 9 2.31 10.19 11.13
C SER A 9 1.86 9.51 9.83
N THR A 10 0.67 8.90 9.80
CA THR A 10 0.18 8.17 8.62
C THR A 10 -0.29 9.13 7.53
N LYS A 11 -0.98 10.22 7.89
CA LYS A 11 -1.38 11.26 6.92
C LYS A 11 -0.18 11.96 6.26
N SER A 12 0.89 12.24 7.02
CA SER A 12 2.09 12.86 6.46
C SER A 12 2.88 11.91 5.55
N GLN A 13 2.86 10.60 5.86
CA GLN A 13 3.44 9.58 5.00
C GLN A 13 2.69 9.48 3.67
N ALA A 14 1.36 9.39 3.69
CA ALA A 14 0.54 9.35 2.47
C ALA A 14 0.77 10.58 1.57
N ALA A 15 0.92 11.77 2.16
CA ALA A 15 1.23 12.99 1.42
C ALA A 15 2.60 12.93 0.71
N ARG A 16 3.61 12.31 1.34
CA ARG A 16 4.95 12.14 0.74
C ARG A 16 4.95 11.13 -0.42
N LEU A 17 4.07 10.13 -0.34
CA LEU A 17 3.94 9.09 -1.37
C LEU A 17 3.13 9.55 -2.59
N ARG A 18 2.45 10.70 -2.51
CA ARG A 18 1.62 11.25 -3.61
C ARG A 18 2.42 11.47 -4.91
N ALA A 19 3.73 11.68 -4.84
CA ALA A 19 4.57 11.79 -6.04
C ALA A 19 4.50 10.53 -6.93
N PHE A 20 4.23 9.35 -6.35
CA PHE A 20 4.08 8.10 -7.10
C PHE A 20 2.81 8.05 -7.96
N ASP A 21 1.83 8.94 -7.74
CA ASP A 21 0.66 9.06 -8.60
C ASP A 21 0.95 9.67 -9.97
N LEU A 22 2.13 10.26 -10.15
CA LEU A 22 2.58 10.76 -11.45
C LEU A 22 3.14 9.64 -12.34
N LEU A 23 3.34 8.44 -11.78
CA LEU A 23 3.89 7.31 -12.52
C LEU A 23 2.78 6.54 -13.23
N ALA A 24 3.02 6.19 -14.50
CA ALA A 24 2.17 5.28 -15.27
C ALA A 24 2.42 3.79 -14.93
N THR A 25 3.38 3.50 -14.06
CA THR A 25 3.71 2.15 -13.60
C THR A 25 2.93 1.82 -12.33
N LEU A 26 2.49 0.57 -12.17
CA LEU A 26 1.80 0.11 -10.98
C LEU A 26 2.76 0.15 -9.77
N VAL A 27 2.42 0.92 -8.74
CA VAL A 27 3.24 1.07 -7.53
C VAL A 27 2.41 0.81 -6.28
N ALA A 28 2.90 -0.12 -5.46
CA ALA A 28 2.41 -0.39 -4.12
C ALA A 28 3.55 -0.17 -3.11
N VAL A 29 3.27 0.53 -2.01
CA VAL A 29 4.16 0.58 -0.85
C VAL A 29 3.57 -0.33 0.20
N VAL A 30 4.34 -1.34 0.61
CA VAL A 30 3.90 -2.40 1.49
C VAL A 30 4.82 -2.42 2.71
N ARG A 31 4.26 -2.66 3.89
CA ARG A 31 5.06 -2.93 5.09
C ARG A 31 5.63 -4.35 5.02
N SER A 32 6.66 -4.65 5.78
CA SER A 32 7.30 -5.97 5.84
C SER A 32 6.38 -7.12 6.26
N ASP A 33 5.26 -6.84 6.94
CA ASP A 33 4.20 -7.82 7.24
C ASP A 33 3.23 -8.05 6.06
N GLY A 34 3.42 -7.34 4.94
CA GLY A 34 2.61 -7.43 3.73
C GLY A 34 1.34 -6.60 3.74
N VAL A 35 1.16 -5.72 4.73
CA VAL A 35 0.05 -4.76 4.77
C VAL A 35 0.30 -3.61 3.77
N LEU A 36 -0.69 -3.32 2.93
CA LEU A 36 -0.62 -2.23 1.97
C LEU A 36 -0.69 -0.87 2.69
N LEU A 37 0.33 -0.03 2.48
CA LEU A 37 0.39 1.33 3.04
C LEU A 37 -0.04 2.40 2.03
N PHE A 38 0.18 2.16 0.74
CA PHE A 38 -0.18 3.07 -0.35
C PHE A 38 -0.27 2.31 -1.67
N ALA A 39 -1.23 2.70 -2.51
CA ALA A 39 -1.29 2.34 -3.92
C ALA A 39 -1.38 3.61 -4.76
N ASN A 40 -0.68 3.64 -5.90
CA ASN A 40 -0.80 4.77 -6.83
C ASN A 40 -2.04 4.63 -7.73
N SER A 41 -2.33 5.68 -8.51
CA SER A 41 -3.48 5.72 -9.41
C SER A 41 -3.46 4.58 -10.43
N ALA A 42 -2.31 4.32 -11.05
CA ALA A 42 -2.19 3.24 -12.04
C ALA A 42 -2.52 1.86 -11.44
N LEU A 43 -2.15 1.61 -10.19
CA LEU A 43 -2.49 0.37 -9.49
C LEU A 43 -3.97 0.34 -9.06
N GLU A 44 -4.52 1.44 -8.56
CA GLU A 44 -5.95 1.56 -8.23
C GLU A 44 -6.82 1.25 -9.46
N ASP A 45 -6.47 1.83 -10.62
CA ASP A 45 -7.16 1.62 -11.89
C ASP A 45 -7.05 0.16 -12.34
N ALA A 46 -5.89 -0.47 -12.19
CA ALA A 46 -5.68 -1.88 -12.55
C ALA A 46 -6.43 -2.87 -11.64
N LEU A 47 -6.57 -2.55 -10.34
CA LEU A 47 -7.30 -3.37 -9.37
C LEU A 47 -8.82 -3.12 -9.41
N GLY A 48 -9.26 -2.00 -10.01
CA GLY A 48 -10.68 -1.60 -10.08
C GLY A 48 -11.33 -1.33 -8.71
N SER A 49 -10.53 -1.23 -7.64
CA SER A 49 -10.97 -1.05 -6.26
C SER A 49 -10.35 0.21 -5.70
N SER A 50 -11.15 1.04 -5.02
CA SER A 50 -10.62 2.29 -4.47
C SER A 50 -9.50 2.04 -3.44
N ARG A 51 -8.48 2.91 -3.42
CA ARG A 51 -7.39 2.88 -2.42
C ARG A 51 -7.89 2.77 -1.00
N ARG A 52 -8.99 3.44 -0.66
CA ARG A 52 -9.59 3.43 0.69
C ARG A 52 -10.04 2.05 1.15
N ILE A 53 -10.33 1.15 0.20
CA ILE A 53 -10.80 -0.21 0.46
C ILE A 53 -9.60 -1.15 0.63
N ILE A 54 -8.54 -0.94 -0.15
CA ILE A 54 -7.39 -1.85 -0.19
C ILE A 54 -6.26 -1.45 0.77
N GLU A 55 -6.14 -0.16 1.13
CA GLU A 55 -5.17 0.31 2.13
C GLU A 55 -5.46 -0.31 3.50
N GLY A 56 -4.39 -0.75 4.19
CA GLY A 56 -4.49 -1.43 5.48
C GLY A 56 -4.88 -2.91 5.39
N THR A 57 -5.12 -3.45 4.19
CA THR A 57 -5.40 -4.88 3.98
C THR A 57 -4.13 -5.67 3.64
N GLN A 58 -4.22 -7.00 3.69
CA GLN A 58 -3.13 -7.87 3.27
C GLN A 58 -2.99 -7.83 1.74
N PHE A 59 -1.89 -7.27 1.24
CA PHE A 59 -1.77 -7.02 -0.20
C PHE A 59 -1.65 -8.31 -1.03
N ALA A 60 -1.20 -9.40 -0.42
CA ALA A 60 -1.10 -10.72 -1.05
C ALA A 60 -2.44 -11.22 -1.61
N ALA A 61 -3.57 -10.76 -1.08
CA ALA A 61 -4.91 -11.14 -1.55
C ALA A 61 -5.22 -10.62 -2.97
N PHE A 62 -4.48 -9.65 -3.47
CA PHE A 62 -4.64 -9.07 -4.81
C PHE A 62 -3.71 -9.71 -5.86
N PHE A 63 -2.91 -10.71 -5.47
CA PHE A 63 -2.04 -11.46 -6.38
C PHE A 63 -2.70 -12.76 -6.81
N ALA A 64 -2.45 -13.17 -8.06
CA ALA A 64 -2.82 -14.50 -8.54
C ALA A 64 -2.08 -15.61 -7.77
N ASP A 65 -0.83 -15.37 -7.39
CA ASP A 65 -0.06 -16.19 -6.45
C ASP A 65 0.31 -15.37 -5.20
N PRO A 66 -0.38 -15.56 -4.07
CA PRO A 66 -0.08 -14.86 -2.81
C PRO A 66 1.35 -15.10 -2.29
N GLN A 67 1.98 -16.24 -2.64
CA GLN A 67 3.34 -16.57 -2.23
C GLN A 67 4.38 -15.69 -2.92
N ALA A 68 4.07 -15.13 -4.10
CA ALA A 68 4.97 -14.24 -4.81
C ALA A 68 5.32 -13.01 -3.97
N LEU A 69 4.34 -12.41 -3.30
CA LEU A 69 4.60 -11.27 -2.41
C LEU A 69 5.41 -11.69 -1.18
N GLN A 70 5.11 -12.84 -0.59
CA GLN A 70 5.84 -13.32 0.60
C GLN A 70 7.33 -13.53 0.31
N ARG A 71 7.66 -14.08 -0.87
CA ARG A 71 9.05 -14.24 -1.31
C ARG A 71 9.74 -12.90 -1.57
N ALA A 72 9.02 -11.88 -2.02
CA ALA A 72 9.58 -10.55 -2.26
C ALA A 72 9.85 -9.74 -0.98
N LEU A 73 9.24 -10.13 0.15
CA LEU A 73 9.41 -9.47 1.44
C LEU A 73 10.49 -10.11 2.34
N GLN A 74 11.02 -11.28 1.94
CA GLN A 74 12.13 -11.98 2.59
C GLN A 74 13.46 -11.57 1.95
#